data_AF-A0A7S2XMG3-F1
#
_entry.id   AF-A0A7S2XMG3-F1
#
_cell.length_a   1.000
_cell.length_b   1.000
_cell.length_c   1.000
_cell.angle_alpha   90.00
_cell.angle_beta   90.00
_cell.angle_gamma   90.00
#
_symmetry.space_group_name_H-M   'P 1'
#
loop_
_entity.id
_entity.type
_entity.pdbx_description
1 polymer ?
#
loop_
_entity_poly.entity_id
_entity_poly.type
_entity_poly.pdbx_seq_one_letter_code
_entity_poly.pdbx_strand_id
1 'polypeptide(L)'
;MFRLTKVAFSGATDKIAKSFTGAIPNSQIVASLSAALKPHGYGSDTLLATSLCCDEVNRTLEKDLIDEFGDNFSMGGLAGFPFGGVTSFGAMAHHIPAGGSCLIVYGPHVGVDADGVVGQVNRRGREGSGACCGSAAAAAGFVSQQFAAGKKDSPTPKGPLDAQQA
;
A
#
# COMPACT_ATOMS: atom_id res chain seq x y z
N MET A 1 31.31 -11.53 -3.89
CA MET A 1 30.70 -12.68 -3.18
C MET A 1 30.18 -12.17 -1.84
N PHE A 2 29.00 -11.53 -1.81
CA PHE A 2 28.38 -11.10 -0.57
C PHE A 2 27.66 -12.30 0.06
N ARG A 3 28.22 -12.81 1.15
CA ARG A 3 27.54 -13.76 2.03
C ARG A 3 26.38 -13.00 2.68
N LEU A 4 25.16 -13.18 2.15
CA LEU A 4 23.94 -12.97 2.92
C LEU A 4 23.94 -14.03 4.02
N THR A 5 24.57 -13.70 5.15
CA THR A 5 24.46 -14.49 6.37
C THR A 5 22.99 -14.49 6.77
N LYS A 6 22.49 -15.69 7.05
CA LYS A 6 21.11 -16.06 7.43
C LYS A 6 20.61 -15.40 8.74
N VAL A 7 21.26 -14.33 9.20
CA VAL A 7 21.17 -13.72 10.53
C VAL A 7 20.43 -12.37 10.53
N ALA A 8 20.12 -11.78 9.36
CA ALA A 8 19.65 -10.38 9.30
C ALA A 8 18.12 -10.15 9.16
N PHE A 9 17.27 -11.19 9.18
CA PHE A 9 15.81 -11.02 8.98
C PHE A 9 14.93 -11.44 10.16
N SER A 10 15.47 -12.13 11.18
CA SER A 10 14.63 -12.64 12.28
C SER A 10 13.98 -11.53 13.09
N GLY A 11 14.67 -10.40 13.30
CA GLY A 11 14.13 -9.26 14.05
C GLY A 11 12.91 -8.63 13.37
N ALA A 12 12.99 -8.38 12.06
CA ALA A 12 11.88 -7.81 11.29
C ALA A 12 10.67 -8.77 11.23
N THR A 13 10.89 -10.06 10.93
CA THR A 13 9.80 -11.04 10.84
C THR A 13 9.10 -11.25 12.18
N ASP A 14 9.88 -11.33 13.28
CA ASP A 14 9.33 -11.47 14.63
C ASP A 14 8.53 -10.24 15.02
N LYS A 15 9.01 -9.04 14.64
CA LYS A 15 8.28 -7.80 14.88
C LYS A 15 6.97 -7.77 14.11
N ILE A 16 6.97 -8.14 12.82
CA ILE A 16 5.77 -8.21 12.00
C ILE A 16 4.75 -9.15 12.64
N ALA A 17 5.15 -10.37 13.00
CA ALA A 17 4.27 -11.34 13.63
C ALA A 17 3.66 -10.85 14.96
N LYS A 18 4.41 -10.06 15.74
CA LYS A 18 3.95 -9.47 17.01
C LYS A 18 3.06 -8.25 16.83
N SER A 19 3.37 -7.37 15.87
CA SER A 19 2.68 -6.10 15.66
C SER A 19 1.45 -6.23 14.75
N PHE A 20 1.46 -7.22 13.84
CA PHE A 20 0.43 -7.45 12.83
C PHE A 20 0.06 -8.93 12.82
N THR A 21 -0.59 -9.39 13.89
CA THR A 21 -1.04 -10.78 14.02
C THR A 21 -1.88 -11.19 12.82
N GLY A 22 -1.48 -12.26 12.13
CA GLY A 22 -2.14 -12.74 10.92
C GLY A 22 -1.66 -12.09 9.62
N ALA A 23 -0.63 -11.25 9.65
CA ALA A 23 0.03 -10.79 8.44
C ALA A 23 0.60 -11.99 7.65
N ILE A 24 0.30 -12.00 6.34
CA ILE A 24 0.73 -13.03 5.40
C ILE A 24 1.60 -12.40 4.30
N PRO A 25 2.54 -13.15 3.72
CA PRO A 25 3.35 -12.66 2.60
C PRO A 25 2.48 -12.44 1.36
N ASN A 26 2.94 -11.57 0.44
CA ASN A 26 2.23 -11.26 -0.80
C ASN A 26 1.78 -12.51 -1.59
N SER A 27 2.65 -13.52 -1.70
CA SER A 27 2.33 -14.76 -2.41
C SER A 27 1.11 -15.47 -1.83
N GLN A 28 0.93 -15.42 -0.50
CA GLN A 28 -0.28 -15.95 0.13
C GLN A 28 -1.49 -15.04 -0.07
N ILE A 29 -1.31 -13.72 -0.10
CA ILE A 29 -2.41 -12.78 -0.44
C ILE A 29 -2.96 -13.14 -1.83
N VAL A 30 -2.09 -13.22 -2.85
CA VAL A 30 -2.50 -13.51 -4.23
C VAL A 30 -3.16 -14.89 -4.32
N ALA A 31 -2.56 -15.92 -3.73
CA ALA A 31 -3.13 -17.27 -3.73
C ALA A 31 -4.50 -17.32 -3.03
N SER A 32 -4.66 -16.63 -1.90
CA SER A 32 -5.94 -16.56 -1.17
C SER A 32 -7.00 -15.82 -1.97
N LEU A 33 -6.66 -14.70 -2.63
CA LEU A 33 -7.58 -13.96 -3.48
C LEU A 33 -8.05 -14.82 -4.66
N SER A 34 -7.11 -15.43 -5.39
CA SER A 34 -7.43 -16.29 -6.54
C SER A 34 -8.31 -17.48 -6.12
N ALA A 35 -7.95 -18.17 -5.03
CA ALA A 35 -8.73 -19.30 -4.52
C ALA A 35 -10.14 -18.90 -4.05
N ALA A 36 -10.28 -17.75 -3.38
CA ALA A 36 -11.56 -17.27 -2.87
C ALA A 36 -12.47 -16.75 -3.98
N LEU A 37 -11.92 -16.12 -5.02
CA LEU A 37 -12.70 -15.44 -6.05
C LEU A 37 -13.02 -16.31 -7.26
N LYS A 38 -12.20 -17.33 -7.55
CA LYS A 38 -12.42 -18.25 -8.68
C LYS A 38 -13.82 -18.89 -8.69
N PRO A 39 -14.41 -19.35 -7.57
CA PRO A 39 -15.79 -19.86 -7.55
C PRO A 39 -16.86 -18.82 -7.94
N HIS A 40 -16.51 -17.53 -7.90
CA HIS A 40 -17.39 -16.41 -8.24
C HIS A 40 -17.15 -15.87 -9.67
N GLY A 41 -16.41 -16.60 -10.51
CA GLY A 41 -16.18 -16.24 -11.90
C GLY A 41 -15.05 -15.21 -12.11
N TYR A 42 -14.15 -15.04 -11.14
CA TYR A 42 -12.94 -14.25 -11.34
C TYR A 42 -11.83 -15.09 -12.00
N GLY A 43 -11.00 -14.43 -12.80
CA GLY A 43 -9.99 -15.06 -13.65
C GLY A 43 -9.50 -14.09 -14.74
N SER A 44 -9.39 -14.57 -15.97
CA SER A 44 -8.87 -13.81 -17.12
C SER A 44 -9.72 -12.60 -17.55
N ASP A 45 -10.97 -12.55 -17.13
CA ASP A 45 -11.96 -11.50 -17.36
C ASP A 45 -12.11 -10.56 -16.14
N THR A 46 -11.20 -10.66 -15.18
CA THR A 46 -11.11 -9.73 -14.05
C THR A 46 -10.27 -8.51 -14.44
N LEU A 47 -10.78 -7.31 -14.17
CA LEU A 47 -9.96 -6.10 -14.16
C LEU A 47 -9.43 -5.86 -12.74
N LEU A 48 -8.10 -5.89 -12.59
CA LEU A 48 -7.46 -5.48 -11.36
C LEU A 48 -7.46 -3.94 -11.24
N ALA A 49 -7.75 -3.43 -10.06
CA ALA A 49 -7.54 -2.05 -9.69
C ALA A 49 -6.86 -1.95 -8.33
N THR A 50 -5.98 -0.97 -8.14
CA THR A 50 -5.25 -0.79 -6.89
C THR A 50 -5.37 0.63 -6.35
N SER A 51 -5.44 0.77 -5.03
CA SER A 51 -5.29 2.04 -4.33
C SER A 51 -4.26 1.88 -3.23
N LEU A 52 -2.99 2.03 -3.62
CA LEU A 52 -1.83 1.92 -2.75
C LEU A 52 -1.03 3.23 -2.75
N CYS A 53 -0.15 3.40 -1.77
CA CYS A 53 0.68 4.59 -1.68
C CYS A 53 1.66 4.66 -2.86
N CYS A 54 1.94 5.89 -3.32
CA CYS A 54 2.89 6.13 -4.42
C CYS A 54 4.33 5.73 -4.08
N ASP A 55 4.65 5.45 -2.81
CA ASP A 55 5.94 4.93 -2.35
C ASP A 55 6.34 3.66 -3.12
N GLU A 56 7.57 3.62 -3.65
CA GLU A 56 8.05 2.58 -4.55
C GLU A 56 8.08 1.18 -3.94
N VAL A 57 8.12 1.08 -2.60
CA VAL A 57 8.14 -0.20 -1.90
C VAL A 57 6.85 -1.01 -2.08
N ASN A 58 5.75 -0.35 -2.46
CA ASN A 58 4.46 -0.99 -2.67
C ASN A 58 4.33 -1.68 -4.04
N ARG A 59 5.25 -1.39 -4.98
CA ARG A 59 5.20 -1.93 -6.35
C ARG A 59 5.36 -3.45 -6.38
N THR A 60 5.97 -4.06 -5.36
CA THR A 60 6.10 -5.52 -5.27
C THR A 60 4.75 -6.21 -5.17
N LEU A 61 3.83 -5.71 -4.33
CA LEU A 61 2.47 -6.28 -4.23
C LEU A 61 1.68 -6.07 -5.51
N GLU A 62 1.79 -4.91 -6.15
CA GLU A 62 1.16 -4.66 -7.45
C GLU A 62 1.66 -5.63 -8.50
N LYS A 63 2.97 -5.87 -8.57
CA LYS A 63 3.53 -6.84 -9.50
C LYS A 63 2.97 -8.25 -9.27
N ASP A 64 2.93 -8.70 -8.02
CA ASP A 64 2.41 -10.04 -7.68
C ASP A 64 0.93 -10.18 -8.07
N LEU A 65 0.14 -9.11 -7.91
CA LEU A 65 -1.27 -9.06 -8.33
C LEU A 65 -1.42 -9.02 -9.85
N ILE A 66 -0.59 -8.23 -10.55
CA ILE A 66 -0.59 -8.11 -12.02
C ILE A 66 -0.23 -9.45 -12.67
N ASP A 67 0.74 -10.16 -12.10
CA ASP A 67 1.16 -11.47 -12.61
C ASP A 67 0.00 -12.51 -12.55
N GLU A 68 -0.99 -12.33 -11.66
CA GLU A 68 -2.19 -13.20 -11.54
C GLU A 68 -3.42 -12.69 -12.30
N PHE A 69 -3.71 -11.38 -12.23
CA PHE A 69 -4.98 -10.79 -12.71
C PHE A 69 -4.82 -9.85 -13.92
N GLY A 70 -3.60 -9.64 -14.42
CA GLY A 70 -3.30 -8.72 -15.52
C GLY A 70 -3.06 -7.27 -15.05
N ASP A 71 -2.76 -6.39 -16.02
CA ASP A 71 -2.42 -4.99 -15.76
C ASP A 71 -3.51 -4.28 -14.94
N ASN A 72 -3.08 -3.46 -13.97
CA ASN A 72 -3.99 -2.83 -13.01
C ASN A 72 -4.40 -1.41 -13.42
N PHE A 73 -5.61 -1.00 -13.01
CA PHE A 73 -6.01 0.41 -12.94
C PHE A 73 -5.53 1.03 -11.61
N SER A 74 -4.64 2.02 -11.68
CA SER A 74 -4.11 2.71 -10.49
C SER A 74 -4.99 3.89 -10.05
N MET A 75 -5.62 3.78 -8.87
CA MET A 75 -6.53 4.79 -8.30
C MET A 75 -5.96 5.50 -7.05
N GLY A 76 -4.81 5.05 -6.55
CA GLY A 76 -4.21 5.50 -5.30
C GLY A 76 -3.54 6.88 -5.36
N GLY A 77 -2.77 7.17 -4.31
CA GLY A 77 -1.97 8.39 -4.14
C GLY A 77 -1.31 8.39 -2.76
N LEU A 78 -0.98 9.55 -2.19
CA LEU A 78 -0.31 9.61 -0.89
C LEU A 78 -1.04 8.79 0.19
N ALA A 79 -0.28 8.02 0.96
CA ALA A 79 -0.76 7.09 2.00
C ALA A 79 -1.77 6.01 1.54
N GLY A 80 -1.99 5.84 0.23
CA GLY A 80 -2.87 4.81 -0.33
C GLY A 80 -4.34 5.20 -0.41
N PHE A 81 -4.68 6.47 -0.18
CA PHE A 81 -6.03 6.97 -0.40
C PHE A 81 -6.40 6.91 -1.89
N PRO A 82 -7.66 6.56 -2.24
CA PRO A 82 -8.14 6.48 -3.61
C PRO A 82 -8.44 7.87 -4.17
N PHE A 83 -7.41 8.71 -4.30
CA PHE A 83 -7.56 10.11 -4.71
C PHE A 83 -8.07 10.28 -6.14
N GLY A 84 -8.05 9.23 -6.97
CA GLY A 84 -8.74 9.23 -8.27
C GLY A 84 -10.27 9.44 -8.13
N GLY A 85 -10.84 9.11 -6.97
CA GLY A 85 -12.24 9.41 -6.63
C GLY A 85 -13.27 8.73 -7.54
N VAL A 86 -14.48 9.30 -7.55
CA VAL A 86 -15.63 8.76 -8.30
C VAL A 86 -15.37 8.71 -9.79
N THR A 87 -14.68 9.70 -10.35
CA THR A 87 -14.33 9.75 -11.77
C THR A 87 -13.40 8.60 -12.16
N SER A 88 -12.35 8.35 -11.37
CA SER A 88 -11.44 7.22 -11.60
C SER A 88 -12.14 5.88 -11.45
N PHE A 89 -13.03 5.74 -10.46
CA PHE A 89 -13.81 4.52 -10.27
C PHE A 89 -14.74 4.25 -11.46
N GLY A 90 -15.42 5.29 -11.96
CA GLY A 90 -16.24 5.18 -13.17
C GLY A 90 -15.42 4.82 -14.41
N ALA A 91 -14.25 5.44 -14.59
CA ALA A 91 -13.34 5.10 -15.68
C ALA A 91 -12.85 3.63 -15.60
N MET A 92 -12.46 3.16 -14.41
CA MET A 92 -12.12 1.77 -14.17
C MET A 92 -13.28 0.83 -14.52
N ALA A 93 -14.50 1.16 -14.09
CA ALA A 93 -15.69 0.35 -14.37
C ALA A 93 -15.98 0.19 -15.87
N HIS A 94 -15.68 1.21 -16.69
CA HIS A 94 -15.81 1.14 -18.15
C HIS A 94 -14.76 0.24 -18.83
N HIS A 95 -13.66 -0.07 -18.15
CA HIS A 95 -12.59 -0.93 -18.67
C HIS A 95 -12.76 -2.40 -18.27
N ILE A 96 -13.75 -2.73 -17.44
CA ILE A 96 -14.03 -4.11 -17.05
C ILE A 96 -14.37 -4.92 -18.31
N PRO A 97 -13.76 -6.10 -18.54
CA PRO A 97 -14.12 -6.98 -19.64
C PRO A 97 -15.62 -7.26 -19.70
N ALA A 98 -16.18 -7.42 -20.90
CA ALA A 98 -17.60 -7.70 -21.06
C ALA A 98 -17.98 -9.01 -20.34
N GLY A 99 -18.94 -8.93 -19.41
CA GLY A 99 -19.34 -10.07 -18.57
C GLY A 99 -18.40 -10.38 -17.40
N GLY A 100 -17.31 -9.63 -17.26
CA GLY A 100 -16.32 -9.77 -16.19
C GLY A 100 -16.64 -8.98 -14.93
N SER A 101 -15.68 -8.95 -14.02
CA SER A 101 -15.76 -8.24 -12.73
C SER A 101 -14.49 -7.44 -12.46
N CYS A 102 -14.51 -6.54 -11.47
CA CYS A 102 -13.30 -5.88 -10.99
C CYS A 102 -12.86 -6.42 -9.63
N LEU A 103 -11.55 -6.48 -9.40
CA LEU A 103 -10.94 -6.72 -8.09
C LEU A 103 -10.22 -5.45 -7.66
N ILE A 104 -10.64 -4.85 -6.54
CA ILE A 104 -9.99 -3.65 -5.99
C ILE A 104 -9.18 -4.02 -4.76
N VAL A 105 -7.86 -3.87 -4.84
CA VAL A 105 -6.95 -4.04 -3.70
C VAL A 105 -6.48 -2.69 -3.19
N TYR A 106 -6.77 -2.35 -1.94
CA TYR A 106 -6.46 -1.05 -1.37
C TYR A 106 -5.97 -1.14 0.07
N GLY A 107 -5.22 -0.14 0.51
CA GLY A 107 -4.84 0.00 1.92
C GLY A 107 -3.65 0.94 2.15
N PRO A 108 -3.46 1.37 3.41
CA PRO A 108 -2.22 2.03 3.82
C PRO A 108 -1.06 1.01 3.83
N HIS A 109 0.16 1.52 3.98
CA HIS A 109 1.34 0.67 4.17
C HIS A 109 2.19 1.17 5.34
N VAL A 110 2.99 0.26 5.90
CA VAL A 110 3.93 0.56 6.98
C VAL A 110 5.19 -0.28 6.79
N GLY A 111 6.34 0.35 6.95
CA GLY A 111 7.63 -0.34 6.94
C GLY A 111 7.95 -0.98 8.28
N VAL A 112 8.72 -2.06 8.24
CA VAL A 112 9.46 -2.58 9.38
C VAL A 112 10.91 -2.73 8.91
N ASP A 113 11.84 -2.03 9.54
CA ASP A 113 13.26 -2.08 9.16
C ASP A 113 13.95 -3.34 9.71
N ALA A 114 15.21 -3.55 9.31
CA ALA A 114 15.99 -4.73 9.68
C ALA A 114 16.18 -4.88 11.21
N ASP A 115 16.11 -3.77 11.96
CA ASP A 115 16.23 -3.74 13.41
C ASP A 115 14.86 -3.93 14.11
N GLY A 116 13.78 -4.09 13.34
CA GLY A 116 12.43 -4.30 13.87
C GLY A 116 11.74 -3.01 14.31
N VAL A 117 12.14 -1.85 13.78
CA VAL A 117 11.46 -0.57 14.03
C VAL A 117 10.28 -0.42 13.05
N VAL A 118 9.07 -0.33 13.61
CA VAL A 118 7.84 -0.11 12.84
C VAL A 118 7.73 1.35 12.42
N GLY A 119 7.25 1.59 11.21
CA GLY A 119 7.15 2.92 10.62
C GLY A 119 8.39 3.32 9.83
N GLN A 120 9.38 2.43 9.70
CA GLN A 120 10.62 2.67 8.98
C GLN A 120 10.96 1.51 8.05
N VAL A 121 11.74 1.76 7.01
CA VAL A 121 12.26 0.72 6.12
C VAL A 121 13.65 1.07 5.63
N ASN A 122 14.51 0.07 5.47
CA ASN A 122 15.79 0.23 4.77
C ASN A 122 15.53 0.35 3.27
N ARG A 123 16.12 1.37 2.62
CA ARG A 123 15.90 1.64 1.18
C ARG A 123 17.15 1.36 0.36
N ARG A 124 16.94 0.86 -0.86
CA ARG A 124 18.03 0.54 -1.79
C ARG A 124 18.93 1.76 -2.03
N GLY A 125 20.22 1.58 -1.82
CA GLY A 125 21.23 2.62 -2.07
C GLY A 125 21.25 3.75 -1.05
N ARG A 126 20.60 3.60 0.11
CA ARG A 126 20.64 4.56 1.22
C ARG A 126 21.22 3.93 2.47
N GLU A 127 21.99 4.72 3.21
CA GLU A 127 22.38 4.37 4.57
C GLU A 127 21.22 4.62 5.54
N GLY A 128 21.03 3.71 6.49
CA GLY A 128 19.97 3.79 7.50
C GLY A 128 18.55 3.43 7.01
N SER A 129 17.59 3.64 7.90
CA SER A 129 16.16 3.51 7.63
C SER A 129 15.48 4.88 7.62
N GLY A 130 14.30 4.97 7.00
CA GLY A 130 13.52 6.19 6.92
C GLY A 130 12.03 5.92 6.96
N ALA A 131 11.24 6.96 7.21
CA ALA A 131 9.80 6.88 7.40
C ALA A 131 9.08 6.13 6.25
N CYS A 132 8.17 5.24 6.63
CA CYS A 132 7.40 4.39 5.73
C CYS A 132 6.11 3.95 6.45
N CYS A 133 4.93 4.47 6.12
CA CYS A 133 4.61 5.49 5.11
C CYS A 133 5.04 6.91 5.55
N GLY A 134 5.81 7.61 4.71
CA GLY A 134 6.25 8.98 4.99
C GLY A 134 5.10 9.99 5.09
N SER A 135 4.12 9.91 4.17
CA SER A 135 2.94 10.77 4.17
C SER A 135 2.09 10.59 5.43
N ALA A 136 1.81 9.34 5.81
CA ALA A 136 1.04 9.04 7.01
C ALA A 136 1.77 9.46 8.29
N ALA A 137 3.09 9.26 8.36
CA ALA A 137 3.90 9.70 9.49
C ALA A 137 3.90 11.24 9.65
N ALA A 138 4.02 11.98 8.54
CA ALA A 138 3.94 13.44 8.56
C ALA A 138 2.55 13.93 9.01
N ALA A 139 1.48 13.33 8.48
CA ALA A 139 0.10 13.65 8.86
C ALA A 139 -0.15 13.35 10.35
N ALA A 140 0.31 12.19 10.85
CA ALA A 140 0.20 11.84 12.27
C ALA A 140 0.91 12.87 13.15
N GLY A 141 2.14 13.28 12.79
CA GLY A 141 2.88 14.32 13.50
C GLY A 141 2.12 15.65 13.57
N PHE A 142 1.55 16.10 12.45
CA PHE A 142 0.73 17.32 12.41
C PHE A 142 -0.49 17.20 13.32
N VAL A 143 -1.29 16.15 13.18
CA VAL A 143 -2.53 15.96 13.97
C VAL A 143 -2.22 15.84 15.45
N SER A 144 -1.14 15.15 15.85
CA SER A 144 -0.73 15.07 17.25
C SER A 144 -0.35 16.43 17.85
N GLN A 145 0.35 17.28 17.09
CA GLN A 145 0.68 18.64 17.54
C GLN A 145 -0.56 19.51 17.71
N GLN A 146 -1.50 19.43 16.76
CA GLN A 146 -2.75 20.17 16.80
C GLN A 146 -3.61 19.74 17.99
N PHE A 147 -3.72 18.42 18.21
CA PHE A 147 -4.43 17.86 19.36
C PHE A 147 -3.81 18.34 20.68
N ALA A 148 -2.49 18.27 20.82
CA ALA A 148 -1.80 18.75 22.02
C ALA A 148 -1.99 20.26 22.26
N ALA A 149 -2.12 21.05 21.18
CA ALA A 149 -2.39 22.48 21.25
C ALA A 149 -3.88 22.84 21.44
N GLY A 150 -4.78 21.85 21.53
CA GLY A 150 -6.23 22.07 21.58
C GLY A 150 -6.81 22.72 20.32
N LYS A 151 -6.07 22.66 19.20
CA LYS A 151 -6.46 23.22 17.90
C LYS A 151 -7.20 22.17 17.07
N LYS A 152 -8.09 22.65 16.21
CA LYS A 152 -8.83 21.84 15.23
C LYS A 152 -8.67 22.44 13.85
N ASP A 153 -7.43 22.66 13.41
CA ASP A 153 -7.24 23.11 12.04
C ASP A 153 -7.41 21.92 11.10
N SER A 154 -8.26 22.09 10.10
CA SER A 154 -8.38 21.20 8.95
C SER A 154 -8.04 22.06 7.74
N PRO A 155 -6.77 22.09 7.31
CA PRO A 155 -6.38 22.95 6.20
C PRO A 155 -7.17 22.52 4.96
N THR A 156 -7.87 23.47 4.34
CA THR A 156 -8.43 23.22 3.01
C THR A 156 -7.30 23.44 2.00
N PRO A 157 -7.05 22.49 1.08
CA PRO A 157 -6.06 22.69 0.04
C PRO A 157 -6.29 24.00 -0.72
N LYS A 158 -5.25 24.84 -0.80
CA LYS A 158 -5.32 26.13 -1.54
C LYS A 158 -5.17 25.95 -3.06
N GLY A 159 -4.77 24.77 -3.50
CA GLY A 159 -4.51 24.43 -4.89
C GLY A 159 -3.92 23.01 -5.00
N PRO A 160 -3.69 22.52 -6.23
CA PRO A 160 -3.34 21.12 -6.47
C PRO A 160 -1.91 20.73 -6.07
N LEU A 161 -1.05 21.71 -5.76
CA LEU A 161 0.39 21.48 -5.52
C LEU A 161 0.67 20.48 -4.38
N ASP A 162 -0.14 20.52 -3.32
CA ASP A 162 0.04 19.66 -2.14
C ASP A 162 -1.30 19.15 -1.58
N ALA A 163 -2.35 19.12 -2.43
CA ALA A 163 -3.72 18.85 -1.98
C ALA A 163 -3.94 17.46 -1.38
N GLN A 164 -3.06 16.50 -1.68
CA GLN A 164 -3.15 15.15 -1.11
C GLN A 164 -2.60 15.06 0.33
N GLN A 165 -1.79 16.03 0.75
CA GLN A 165 -1.13 16.05 2.07
C GLN A 165 -1.63 17.17 2.99
N ALA A 166 -2.16 18.26 2.40
CA ALA A 166 -2.58 19.48 3.08
C ALA A 166 -3.70 19.27 4.10
#